data_AF-A0A9Q0YAI7-F1
#
_entry.id   AF-A0A9Q0YAI7-F1
#
_cell.length_a   1.000
_cell.length_b   1.000
_cell.length_c   1.000
_cell.angle_alpha   90.00
_cell.angle_beta   90.00
_cell.angle_gamma   90.00
#
_symmetry.space_group_name_H-M   'P 1'
#
loop_
_entity.id
_entity.type
_entity.pdbx_description
1 polymer ?
#
loop_
_entity_poly.entity_id
_entity_poly.type
_entity_poly.pdbx_seq_one_letter_code
_entity_poly.pdbx_strand_id
1 'polypeptide(L)'
;MSRKGPFKPGSRFVKEGESGSVRLVRTVCKSFERHGSEEAGVMTNFAAFLNEINSQSKLISFKGNRFNVLFWNGAATYYHKSNFESFFCIHGVPNRLLRAVKEDLEDIIHVAGCRALGIIDKLITGPFWRVLEKDEPYVALNDRFHHMQIKFQEWAEEATPLLNEERLFQDVEVHKDCLYKAVFKETNDTLLDTLTVEAIELIMSQFCLVVVRQLSEHLPGGSLSNITEKLQEETRYAPKTNQLGESVFGTMDYLMRQRPSASDVNLASTIMYRYNHTGSWLSTLSSDEKSKLMATARKRARLTIETFGERRKEVKKRIFEKMMKKKERKGNERG
;
A
#
# COMPACT_ATOMS: atom_id res chain seq x y z
N MET A 1 -51.56 -0.60 -9.59
CA MET A 1 -50.69 -1.37 -10.51
C MET A 1 -49.53 -0.47 -10.95
N SER A 2 -48.35 -0.64 -10.35
CA SER A 2 -47.12 -0.01 -10.82
C SER A 2 -46.11 -1.14 -11.02
N ARG A 3 -45.74 -1.37 -12.28
CA ARG A 3 -44.80 -2.42 -12.69
C ARG A 3 -43.42 -2.04 -12.18
N LYS A 4 -42.99 -2.62 -11.06
CA LYS A 4 -41.57 -2.71 -10.71
C LYS A 4 -40.93 -3.62 -11.74
N GLY A 5 -40.06 -3.06 -12.58
CA GLY A 5 -39.21 -3.81 -13.49
C GLY A 5 -38.31 -4.80 -12.73
N PRO A 6 -37.66 -5.74 -13.45
CA PRO A 6 -36.86 -6.79 -12.84
C PRO A 6 -35.71 -6.19 -12.03
N PHE A 7 -35.63 -6.63 -10.78
CA PHE A 7 -34.61 -6.27 -9.80
C PHE A 7 -33.25 -6.82 -10.27
N LYS A 8 -32.23 -5.97 -10.47
CA LYS A 8 -30.85 -6.41 -10.76
C LYS A 8 -30.14 -6.79 -9.44
N PRO A 9 -29.79 -8.06 -9.19
CA PRO A 9 -28.92 -8.44 -8.09
C PRO A 9 -27.52 -7.84 -8.32
N GLY A 10 -26.83 -7.41 -7.27
CA GLY A 10 -25.45 -6.89 -7.34
C GLY A 10 -25.26 -5.36 -7.24
N SER A 11 -26.31 -4.56 -7.41
CA SER A 11 -26.20 -3.09 -7.48
C SER A 11 -25.64 -2.41 -6.22
N ARG A 12 -25.80 -3.02 -5.03
CA ARG A 12 -25.36 -2.41 -3.76
C ARG A 12 -23.87 -2.57 -3.47
N PHE A 13 -23.17 -3.45 -4.19
CA PHE A 13 -21.73 -3.65 -4.03
C PHE A 13 -20.91 -3.06 -5.18
N VAL A 14 -21.55 -2.51 -6.21
CA VAL A 14 -20.88 -1.77 -7.27
C VAL A 14 -20.55 -0.38 -6.73
N LYS A 15 -19.27 -0.03 -6.71
CA LYS A 15 -18.85 1.36 -6.56
C LYS A 15 -18.70 1.97 -7.95
N GLU A 16 -19.08 3.24 -8.09
CA GLU A 16 -18.92 3.97 -9.34
C GLU A 16 -17.43 4.02 -9.75
N GLY A 17 -17.12 3.65 -10.99
CA GLY A 17 -15.76 3.58 -11.51
C GLY A 17 -14.93 2.36 -11.07
N GLU A 18 -15.47 1.42 -10.30
CA GLU A 18 -14.76 0.20 -9.89
C GLU A 18 -14.93 -0.91 -10.94
N SER A 19 -13.83 -1.52 -11.39
CA SER A 19 -13.89 -2.67 -12.31
C SER A 19 -14.42 -3.92 -11.60
N GLY A 20 -15.01 -4.83 -12.38
CA GLY A 20 -15.56 -6.09 -11.86
C GLY A 20 -14.53 -6.96 -11.13
N SER A 21 -13.31 -7.06 -11.66
CA SER A 21 -12.21 -7.80 -11.00
C SER A 21 -11.80 -7.16 -9.68
N VAL A 22 -11.74 -5.82 -9.60
CA VAL A 22 -11.44 -5.11 -8.34
C VAL A 22 -12.57 -5.30 -7.33
N ARG A 23 -13.83 -5.26 -7.78
CA ARG A 23 -15.00 -5.59 -6.95
C ARG A 23 -14.88 -7.01 -6.39
N LEU A 24 -14.57 -7.99 -7.25
CA LEU A 24 -14.39 -9.39 -6.85
C LEU A 24 -13.33 -9.50 -5.75
N VAL A 25 -12.11 -9.00 -5.99
CA VAL A 25 -11.02 -9.00 -4.99
C VAL A 25 -11.47 -8.37 -3.68
N ARG A 26 -12.12 -7.19 -3.74
CA ARG A 26 -12.61 -6.50 -2.55
C ARG A 26 -13.68 -7.31 -1.80
N THR A 27 -14.61 -7.94 -2.51
CA THR A 27 -15.67 -8.76 -1.89
C THR A 27 -15.12 -10.05 -1.31
N VAL A 28 -14.11 -10.66 -1.94
CA VAL A 28 -13.38 -11.82 -1.41
C VAL A 28 -12.65 -11.43 -0.13
N CYS A 29 -11.88 -10.34 -0.12
CA CYS A 29 -11.23 -9.87 1.11
C CYS A 29 -12.24 -9.55 2.21
N LYS A 30 -13.36 -8.89 1.90
CA LYS A 30 -14.43 -8.66 2.88
C LYS A 30 -15.04 -9.95 3.43
N SER A 31 -15.05 -11.02 2.65
CA SER A 31 -15.68 -12.28 3.03
C SER A 31 -14.73 -13.21 3.79
N PHE A 32 -13.49 -13.30 3.36
CA PHE A 32 -12.58 -14.39 3.73
C PHE A 32 -11.30 -13.93 4.44
N GLU A 33 -11.05 -12.63 4.55
CA GLU A 33 -9.89 -12.08 5.27
C GLU A 33 -10.21 -11.83 6.76
N ARG A 34 -9.18 -11.91 7.63
CA ARG A 34 -9.32 -11.83 9.09
C ARG A 34 -9.92 -10.51 9.57
N HIS A 35 -9.59 -9.41 8.91
CA HIS A 35 -10.11 -8.08 9.18
C HIS A 35 -11.19 -7.65 8.16
N GLY A 36 -11.86 -8.63 7.55
CA GLY A 36 -12.99 -8.46 6.64
C GLY A 36 -14.25 -7.96 7.33
N SER A 37 -15.41 -8.37 6.83
CA SER A 37 -16.71 -8.03 7.43
C SER A 37 -16.96 -8.89 8.66
N GLU A 38 -17.12 -8.24 9.82
CA GLU A 38 -17.48 -8.95 11.06
C GLU A 38 -18.89 -9.54 11.00
N GLU A 39 -19.83 -8.87 10.32
CA GLU A 39 -21.24 -9.29 10.23
C GLU A 39 -21.49 -10.36 9.16
N ALA A 40 -20.83 -10.24 8.00
CA ALA A 40 -21.13 -11.06 6.82
C ALA A 40 -19.93 -11.90 6.33
N GLY A 41 -18.77 -11.76 6.97
CA GLY A 41 -17.58 -12.55 6.66
C GLY A 41 -17.65 -13.95 7.27
N VAL A 42 -16.86 -14.85 6.68
CA VAL A 42 -16.78 -16.28 7.03
C VAL A 42 -15.33 -16.74 7.20
N MET A 43 -14.42 -15.82 7.53
CA MET A 43 -12.98 -16.11 7.63
C MET A 43 -12.68 -17.28 8.59
N THR A 44 -13.32 -17.36 9.75
CA THR A 44 -13.09 -18.45 10.71
C THR A 44 -13.46 -19.82 10.12
N ASN A 45 -14.62 -19.90 9.47
CA ASN A 45 -15.09 -21.14 8.84
C ASN A 45 -14.20 -21.51 7.65
N PHE A 46 -13.83 -20.53 6.83
CA PHE A 46 -12.95 -20.75 5.69
C PHE A 46 -11.53 -21.16 6.11
N ALA A 47 -11.00 -20.58 7.19
CA ALA A 47 -9.70 -20.97 7.74
C ALA A 47 -9.74 -22.41 8.26
N ALA A 48 -10.82 -22.83 8.93
CA ALA A 48 -11.02 -24.22 9.34
C ALA A 48 -11.06 -25.16 8.12
N PHE A 49 -11.85 -24.82 7.09
CA PHE A 49 -11.89 -25.57 5.83
C PHE A 49 -10.52 -25.68 5.16
N LEU A 50 -9.76 -24.59 5.07
CA LEU A 50 -8.42 -24.61 4.49
C LEU A 50 -7.47 -25.51 5.28
N ASN A 51 -7.56 -25.53 6.61
CA ASN A 51 -6.74 -26.40 7.45
C ASN A 51 -7.05 -27.88 7.20
N GLU A 52 -8.32 -28.25 6.99
CA GLU A 52 -8.72 -29.64 6.66
C GLU A 52 -8.07 -30.13 5.35
N ILE A 53 -7.87 -29.23 4.38
CA ILE A 53 -7.21 -29.54 3.11
C ILE A 53 -5.70 -29.22 3.11
N ASN A 54 -5.08 -29.07 4.29
CA ASN A 54 -3.67 -28.73 4.47
C ASN A 54 -3.22 -27.47 3.70
N SER A 55 -4.10 -26.46 3.62
CA SER A 55 -3.86 -25.18 2.98
C SER A 55 -3.99 -24.03 3.98
N GLN A 56 -3.59 -22.82 3.56
CA GLN A 56 -3.67 -21.61 4.37
C GLN A 56 -4.11 -20.44 3.52
N SER A 57 -4.89 -19.53 4.11
CA SER A 57 -5.33 -18.32 3.41
C SER A 57 -4.14 -17.44 3.06
N LYS A 58 -4.08 -17.01 1.80
CA LYS A 58 -3.05 -16.10 1.27
C LYS A 58 -3.56 -14.66 1.12
N LEU A 59 -4.82 -14.41 1.50
CA LEU A 59 -5.41 -13.08 1.50
C LEU A 59 -4.80 -12.22 2.61
N ILE A 60 -4.49 -10.97 2.27
CA ILE A 60 -4.04 -9.95 3.21
C ILE A 60 -5.11 -8.86 3.33
N SER A 61 -5.04 -8.06 4.39
CA SER A 61 -6.05 -7.03 4.59
C SER A 61 -6.08 -6.04 3.44
N PHE A 62 -7.27 -5.89 2.84
CA PHE A 62 -7.52 -4.92 1.77
C PHE A 62 -7.45 -3.48 2.27
N LYS A 63 -7.53 -3.28 3.59
CA LYS A 63 -7.35 -1.98 4.23
C LYS A 63 -5.87 -1.77 4.53
N GLY A 64 -5.20 -0.95 3.74
CA GLY A 64 -3.81 -0.57 3.95
C GLY A 64 -3.35 0.52 2.98
N ASN A 65 -2.27 1.22 3.32
CA ASN A 65 -1.73 2.33 2.54
C ASN A 65 -0.87 1.89 1.35
N ARG A 66 -0.56 0.59 1.23
CA ARG A 66 0.32 0.09 0.18
C ARG A 66 -0.46 -0.22 -1.10
N PHE A 67 -0.09 0.44 -2.19
CA PHE A 67 -0.75 0.26 -3.49
C PHE A 67 -0.68 -1.19 -4.01
N ASN A 68 0.34 -1.96 -3.61
CA ASN A 68 0.55 -3.34 -4.07
C ASN A 68 -0.46 -4.35 -3.46
N VAL A 69 -1.22 -3.98 -2.43
CA VAL A 69 -2.19 -4.87 -1.76
C VAL A 69 -3.26 -5.38 -2.71
N LEU A 70 -3.72 -4.54 -3.65
CA LEU A 70 -4.71 -4.94 -4.65
C LEU A 70 -4.19 -6.07 -5.54
N PHE A 71 -2.95 -5.94 -6.03
CA PHE A 71 -2.30 -6.89 -6.92
C PHE A 71 -2.05 -8.23 -6.23
N TRP A 72 -1.52 -8.17 -5.00
CA TRP A 72 -1.33 -9.36 -4.16
C TRP A 72 -2.66 -10.10 -3.93
N ASN A 73 -3.70 -9.37 -3.53
CA ASN A 73 -5.01 -9.98 -3.29
C ASN A 73 -5.69 -10.46 -4.58
N GLY A 74 -5.36 -9.88 -5.74
CA GLY A 74 -5.69 -10.43 -7.06
C GLY A 74 -5.11 -11.82 -7.26
N ALA A 75 -3.80 -11.98 -7.04
CA ALA A 75 -3.13 -13.28 -7.11
C ALA A 75 -3.73 -14.30 -6.12
N ALA A 76 -3.96 -13.89 -4.88
CA ALA A 76 -4.54 -14.74 -3.84
C ALA A 76 -5.99 -15.15 -4.15
N THR A 77 -6.78 -14.24 -4.74
CA THR A 77 -8.15 -14.53 -5.18
C THR A 77 -8.16 -15.56 -6.30
N TYR A 78 -7.28 -15.40 -7.29
CA TYR A 78 -7.13 -16.38 -8.38
C TYR A 78 -6.67 -17.74 -7.85
N TYR A 79 -5.64 -17.77 -6.99
CA TYR A 79 -5.12 -18.99 -6.37
C TYR A 79 -6.20 -19.78 -5.60
N HIS A 80 -7.05 -19.08 -4.86
CA HIS A 80 -8.08 -19.71 -4.03
C HIS A 80 -9.41 -19.96 -4.75
N LYS A 81 -9.53 -19.70 -6.07
CA LYS A 81 -10.79 -19.88 -6.82
C LYS A 81 -11.46 -21.24 -6.55
N SER A 82 -10.72 -22.33 -6.76
CA SER A 82 -11.24 -23.69 -6.52
C SER A 82 -11.58 -23.96 -5.05
N ASN A 83 -10.83 -23.36 -4.12
CA ASN A 83 -11.10 -23.48 -2.69
C ASN A 83 -12.40 -22.74 -2.32
N PHE A 84 -12.65 -21.57 -2.90
CA PHE A 84 -13.91 -20.84 -2.68
C PHE A 84 -15.11 -21.60 -3.25
N GLU A 85 -14.98 -22.14 -4.47
CA GLU A 85 -16.03 -22.96 -5.09
C GLU A 85 -16.36 -24.19 -4.24
N SER A 86 -15.33 -24.91 -3.79
CA SER A 86 -15.49 -26.07 -2.89
C SER A 86 -16.13 -25.68 -1.56
N PHE A 87 -15.71 -24.57 -0.98
CA PHE A 87 -16.30 -24.04 0.25
C PHE A 87 -17.78 -23.70 0.07
N PHE A 88 -18.18 -23.09 -1.04
CA PHE A 88 -19.59 -22.77 -1.34
C PHE A 88 -20.43 -24.03 -1.60
N CYS A 89 -19.85 -25.10 -2.13
CA CYS A 89 -20.54 -26.37 -2.29
C CYS A 89 -20.86 -27.03 -0.93
N ILE A 90 -19.94 -26.94 0.04
CA ILE A 90 -20.11 -27.58 1.36
C ILE A 90 -20.97 -26.73 2.30
N HIS A 91 -20.68 -25.43 2.39
CA HIS A 91 -21.28 -24.54 3.39
C HIS A 91 -22.43 -23.67 2.84
N GLY A 92 -22.66 -23.73 1.52
CA GLY A 92 -23.65 -22.90 0.86
C GLY A 92 -23.27 -21.41 0.82
N VAL A 93 -24.26 -20.59 0.48
CA VAL A 93 -24.09 -19.14 0.28
C VAL A 93 -25.13 -18.38 1.11
N PRO A 94 -24.91 -18.26 2.44
CA PRO A 94 -25.94 -17.81 3.37
C PRO A 94 -26.30 -16.32 3.25
N ASN A 95 -25.40 -15.50 2.69
CA ASN A 95 -25.60 -14.06 2.63
C ASN A 95 -25.32 -13.47 1.23
N ARG A 96 -25.76 -12.22 1.03
CA ARG A 96 -25.64 -11.52 -0.26
C ARG A 96 -24.19 -11.23 -0.65
N LEU A 97 -23.29 -11.09 0.32
CA LEU A 97 -21.88 -10.83 0.07
C LEU A 97 -21.22 -12.07 -0.58
N LEU A 98 -21.43 -13.25 0.01
CA LEU A 98 -20.93 -14.51 -0.55
C LEU A 98 -21.59 -14.85 -1.88
N ARG A 99 -22.86 -14.45 -2.08
CA ARG A 99 -23.54 -14.61 -3.38
C ARG A 99 -22.88 -13.78 -4.46
N ALA A 100 -22.56 -12.53 -4.17
CA ALA A 100 -21.83 -11.67 -5.10
C ALA A 100 -20.44 -12.26 -5.42
N VAL A 101 -19.72 -12.80 -4.43
CA VAL A 101 -18.43 -13.47 -4.67
C VAL A 101 -18.60 -14.69 -5.58
N LYS A 102 -19.60 -15.54 -5.33
CA LYS A 102 -19.86 -16.72 -6.15
C LYS A 102 -20.17 -16.33 -7.60
N GLU A 103 -21.11 -15.40 -7.80
CA GLU A 103 -21.47 -14.89 -9.14
C GLU A 103 -20.25 -14.29 -9.85
N ASP A 104 -19.40 -13.53 -9.14
CA ASP A 104 -18.22 -12.91 -9.72
C ASP A 104 -17.10 -13.92 -10.05
N LEU A 105 -16.99 -15.03 -9.32
CA LEU A 105 -16.02 -16.10 -9.61
C LEU A 105 -16.42 -16.96 -10.81
N GLU A 106 -17.71 -17.00 -11.15
CA GLU A 106 -18.24 -17.70 -12.34
C GLU A 106 -18.01 -16.86 -13.62
N ASP A 107 -17.76 -15.57 -13.50
CA ASP A 107 -17.45 -14.68 -14.63
C ASP A 107 -15.96 -14.75 -15.02
N ILE A 108 -15.70 -15.30 -16.21
CA ILE A 108 -14.35 -15.49 -16.74
C ILE A 108 -13.58 -14.16 -16.89
N ILE A 109 -14.25 -13.04 -17.16
CA ILE A 109 -13.60 -11.73 -17.31
C ILE A 109 -13.08 -11.26 -15.96
N HIS A 110 -13.84 -11.47 -14.88
CA HIS A 110 -13.40 -11.12 -13.53
C HIS A 110 -12.21 -11.99 -13.09
N VAL A 111 -12.25 -13.28 -13.39
CA VAL A 111 -11.19 -14.24 -13.11
C VAL A 111 -9.92 -13.90 -13.89
N ALA A 112 -10.03 -13.61 -15.19
CA ALA A 112 -8.93 -13.16 -16.05
C ALA A 112 -8.28 -11.89 -15.48
N GLY A 113 -9.09 -10.90 -15.09
CA GLY A 113 -8.56 -9.70 -14.45
C GLY A 113 -7.88 -9.95 -13.09
N CYS A 114 -8.35 -10.92 -12.29
CA CYS A 114 -7.65 -11.31 -11.06
C CYS A 114 -6.30 -11.97 -11.36
N ARG A 115 -6.22 -12.80 -12.41
CA ARG A 115 -4.98 -13.38 -12.90
C ARG A 115 -4.01 -12.29 -13.38
N ALA A 116 -4.47 -11.36 -14.19
CA ALA A 116 -3.70 -10.20 -14.66
C ALA A 116 -3.13 -9.39 -13.49
N LEU A 117 -3.96 -9.05 -12.49
CA LEU A 117 -3.50 -8.36 -11.28
C LEU A 117 -2.40 -9.16 -10.55
N GLY A 118 -2.51 -10.48 -10.52
CA GLY A 118 -1.49 -11.35 -9.91
C GLY A 118 -0.19 -11.43 -10.70
N ILE A 119 -0.24 -11.44 -12.03
CA ILE A 119 0.96 -11.38 -12.90
C ILE A 119 1.70 -10.06 -12.62
N ILE A 120 0.95 -8.96 -12.57
CA ILE A 120 1.47 -7.63 -12.25
C ILE A 120 2.08 -7.60 -10.84
N ASP A 121 1.48 -8.26 -9.83
CA ASP A 121 2.09 -8.40 -8.51
C ASP A 121 3.49 -9.01 -8.58
N LYS A 122 3.60 -10.14 -9.27
CA LYS A 122 4.82 -10.95 -9.27
C LYS A 122 5.94 -10.37 -10.14
N LEU A 123 5.62 -9.78 -11.28
CA LEU A 123 6.62 -9.32 -12.25
C LEU A 123 6.90 -7.81 -12.19
N ILE A 124 5.97 -7.01 -11.64
CA ILE A 124 6.03 -5.54 -11.69
C ILE A 124 6.02 -4.96 -10.27
N THR A 125 4.88 -4.99 -9.57
CA THR A 125 4.72 -4.19 -8.34
C THR A 125 5.49 -4.76 -7.17
N GLY A 126 5.60 -6.09 -7.04
CA GLY A 126 6.40 -6.75 -6.02
C GLY A 126 7.91 -6.51 -6.20
N PRO A 127 8.50 -6.73 -7.39
CA PRO A 127 9.87 -6.33 -7.70
C PRO A 127 10.14 -4.84 -7.48
N PHE A 128 9.24 -3.97 -7.95
CA PHE A 128 9.36 -2.53 -7.75
C PHE A 128 9.34 -2.14 -6.27
N TRP A 129 8.47 -2.74 -5.45
CA TRP A 129 8.45 -2.51 -4.01
C TRP A 129 9.79 -2.84 -3.34
N ARG A 130 10.45 -3.92 -3.77
CA ARG A 130 11.77 -4.31 -3.24
C ARG A 130 12.89 -3.36 -3.66
N VAL A 131 12.80 -2.76 -4.85
CA VAL A 131 13.67 -1.66 -5.24
C VAL A 131 13.45 -0.44 -4.33
N LEU A 132 12.19 -0.13 -3.99
CA LEU A 132 11.87 0.96 -3.07
C LEU A 132 12.35 0.71 -1.64
N GLU A 133 12.45 -0.54 -1.21
CA GLU A 133 12.94 -0.93 0.12
C GLU A 133 14.48 -0.88 0.26
N LYS A 134 15.24 -0.86 -0.84
CA LYS A 134 16.72 -0.69 -0.78
C LYS A 134 17.10 0.67 -0.18
N ASP A 135 18.23 0.77 0.50
CA ASP A 135 18.73 2.04 1.05
C ASP A 135 19.51 2.81 -0.02
N GLU A 136 18.77 3.42 -0.94
CA GLU A 136 19.30 4.21 -2.06
C GLU A 136 18.51 5.53 -2.17
N PRO A 137 19.17 6.64 -2.54
CA PRO A 137 18.48 7.92 -2.71
C PRO A 137 17.44 7.81 -3.84
N TYR A 138 16.34 8.55 -3.73
CA TYR A 138 15.26 8.50 -4.72
C TYR A 138 15.71 8.87 -6.13
N VAL A 139 16.76 9.67 -6.26
CA VAL A 139 17.34 10.09 -7.55
C VAL A 139 18.01 8.91 -8.29
N ALA A 140 18.49 7.89 -7.56
CA ALA A 140 19.05 6.67 -8.18
C ALA A 140 17.98 5.83 -8.90
N LEU A 141 16.70 6.18 -8.76
CA LEU A 141 15.61 5.49 -9.44
C LEU A 141 15.32 6.03 -10.85
N ASN A 142 15.92 7.15 -11.27
CA ASN A 142 15.62 7.79 -12.56
C ASN A 142 15.71 6.81 -13.74
N ASP A 143 16.81 6.06 -13.85
CA ASP A 143 17.01 5.07 -14.90
C ASP A 143 15.94 3.97 -14.86
N ARG A 144 15.56 3.55 -13.64
CA ARG A 144 14.51 2.55 -13.44
C ARG A 144 13.13 3.09 -13.83
N PHE A 145 12.83 4.34 -13.53
CA PHE A 145 11.58 4.99 -13.92
C PHE A 145 11.48 5.17 -15.42
N HIS A 146 12.58 5.52 -16.08
CA HIS A 146 12.61 5.58 -17.54
C HIS A 146 12.43 4.20 -18.17
N HIS A 147 13.11 3.17 -17.64
CA HIS A 147 12.92 1.80 -18.09
C HIS A 147 11.48 1.32 -17.88
N MET A 148 10.86 1.66 -16.74
CA MET A 148 9.44 1.39 -16.48
C MET A 148 8.52 2.03 -17.51
N GLN A 149 8.77 3.29 -17.88
CA GLN A 149 7.98 3.98 -18.88
C GLN A 149 8.02 3.24 -20.22
N ILE A 150 9.21 2.88 -20.68
CA ILE A 150 9.40 2.15 -21.95
C ILE A 150 8.67 0.81 -21.91
N LYS A 151 8.91 0.00 -20.87
CA LYS A 151 8.29 -1.32 -20.73
C LYS A 151 6.77 -1.25 -20.63
N PHE A 152 6.22 -0.26 -19.94
CA PHE A 152 4.77 -0.09 -19.86
C PHE A 152 4.14 0.37 -21.18
N GLN A 153 4.88 1.07 -22.04
CA GLN A 153 4.44 1.38 -23.39
C GLN A 153 4.43 0.13 -24.27
N GLU A 154 5.51 -0.65 -24.24
CA GLU A 154 5.62 -1.93 -24.97
C GLU A 154 4.48 -2.88 -24.56
N TRP A 155 4.29 -3.10 -23.26
CA TRP A 155 3.24 -4.01 -22.76
C TRP A 155 1.83 -3.43 -22.80
N ALA A 156 1.65 -2.14 -23.12
CA ALA A 156 0.32 -1.60 -23.41
C ALA A 156 -0.12 -1.92 -24.84
N GLU A 157 0.84 -2.14 -25.76
CA GLU A 157 0.57 -2.57 -27.12
C GLU A 157 0.51 -4.09 -27.23
N GLU A 158 1.37 -4.81 -26.50
CA GLU A 158 1.48 -6.27 -26.59
C GLU A 158 1.99 -6.85 -25.25
N ALA A 159 1.11 -7.52 -24.50
CA ALA A 159 1.45 -8.03 -23.16
C ALA A 159 1.74 -9.53 -23.06
N THR A 160 1.77 -10.30 -24.15
CA THR A 160 2.11 -11.73 -24.12
C THR A 160 3.46 -12.03 -23.46
N PRO A 161 4.51 -11.20 -23.59
CA PRO A 161 5.78 -11.39 -22.90
C PRO A 161 5.65 -11.47 -21.37
N LEU A 162 4.71 -10.72 -20.77
CA LEU A 162 4.44 -10.81 -19.33
C LEU A 162 3.85 -12.17 -18.94
N LEU A 163 3.05 -12.78 -19.81
CA LEU A 163 2.56 -14.15 -19.61
C LEU A 163 3.71 -15.17 -19.68
N ASN A 164 4.72 -14.89 -20.50
CA ASN A 164 5.96 -15.66 -20.65
C ASN A 164 7.04 -15.33 -19.60
N GLU A 165 6.64 -14.76 -18.46
CA GLU A 165 7.53 -14.41 -17.33
C GLU A 165 8.58 -13.31 -17.63
N GLU A 166 8.36 -12.45 -18.64
CA GLU A 166 9.24 -11.29 -18.85
C GLU A 166 9.19 -10.35 -17.63
N ARG A 167 10.36 -9.89 -17.16
CA ARG A 167 10.48 -9.12 -15.93
C ARG A 167 10.72 -7.65 -16.22
N LEU A 168 10.15 -6.80 -15.38
CA LEU A 168 10.40 -5.36 -15.39
C LEU A 168 11.85 -5.01 -15.03
N PHE A 169 12.42 -5.69 -14.03
CA PHE A 169 13.79 -5.48 -13.59
C PHE A 169 14.52 -6.81 -13.61
N GLN A 170 15.50 -6.95 -14.51
CA GLN A 170 16.29 -8.19 -14.62
C GLN A 170 17.19 -8.42 -13.41
N ASP A 171 17.62 -7.34 -12.74
CA ASP A 171 18.50 -7.36 -11.57
C ASP A 171 17.76 -7.68 -10.25
N VAL A 172 16.43 -7.81 -10.29
CA VAL A 172 15.60 -8.06 -9.12
C VAL A 172 15.03 -9.48 -9.19
N GLU A 173 15.40 -10.31 -8.22
CA GLU A 173 14.92 -11.69 -8.13
C GLU A 173 13.38 -11.74 -8.09
N VAL A 174 12.72 -12.73 -8.70
CA VAL A 174 11.26 -12.88 -8.58
C VAL A 174 10.95 -14.03 -7.63
N HIS A 175 10.16 -13.75 -6.59
CA HIS A 175 9.80 -14.77 -5.60
C HIS A 175 8.77 -15.74 -6.20
N LYS A 176 9.22 -16.96 -6.51
CA LYS A 176 8.39 -18.05 -7.06
C LYS A 176 7.61 -18.81 -5.98
N ASP A 177 6.75 -18.09 -5.26
CA ASP A 177 5.87 -18.65 -4.23
C ASP A 177 4.70 -19.49 -4.82
N CYS A 178 3.83 -20.00 -3.95
CA CYS A 178 2.63 -20.75 -4.38
C CYS A 178 1.66 -19.92 -5.24
N LEU A 179 1.62 -18.59 -5.04
CA LEU A 179 0.77 -17.71 -5.83
C LEU A 179 1.35 -17.58 -7.23
N TYR A 180 2.66 -17.34 -7.35
CA TYR A 180 3.38 -17.31 -8.62
C TYR A 180 3.07 -18.55 -9.46
N LYS A 181 3.26 -19.74 -8.88
CA LYS A 181 3.00 -21.01 -9.57
C LYS A 181 1.55 -21.14 -10.03
N ALA A 182 0.60 -20.56 -9.30
CA ALA A 182 -0.80 -20.61 -9.65
C ALA A 182 -1.13 -19.69 -10.84
N VAL A 183 -0.61 -18.45 -10.83
CA VAL A 183 -0.94 -17.46 -11.86
C VAL A 183 -0.32 -17.82 -13.22
N PHE A 184 0.85 -18.46 -13.21
CA PHE A 184 1.57 -18.94 -14.41
C PHE A 184 1.31 -20.40 -14.76
N LYS A 185 0.43 -21.10 -14.05
CA LYS A 185 0.06 -22.47 -14.40
C LYS A 185 -0.62 -22.47 -15.77
N GLU A 186 -0.26 -23.43 -16.63
CA GLU A 186 -0.96 -23.68 -17.89
C GLU A 186 -2.46 -23.93 -17.63
N THR A 187 -3.30 -23.10 -18.24
CA THR A 187 -4.75 -23.08 -18.03
C THR A 187 -5.51 -23.96 -19.02
N ASN A 188 -4.88 -24.38 -20.13
CA ASN A 188 -5.52 -25.09 -21.25
C ASN A 188 -6.79 -24.38 -21.79
N ASP A 189 -6.97 -23.10 -21.46
CA ASP A 189 -8.13 -22.28 -21.78
C ASP A 189 -7.65 -21.03 -22.51
N THR A 190 -7.73 -21.10 -23.84
CA THR A 190 -7.29 -20.02 -24.72
C THR A 190 -8.06 -18.72 -24.47
N LEU A 191 -9.35 -18.80 -24.11
CA LEU A 191 -10.15 -17.62 -23.86
C LEU A 191 -9.68 -16.91 -22.58
N LEU A 192 -9.41 -17.66 -21.51
CA LEU A 192 -8.86 -17.10 -20.28
C LEU A 192 -7.49 -16.44 -20.50
N ASP A 193 -6.62 -17.07 -21.29
CA ASP A 193 -5.30 -16.52 -21.63
C ASP A 193 -5.43 -15.20 -22.42
N THR A 194 -6.24 -15.18 -23.48
CA THR A 194 -6.49 -13.97 -24.28
C THR A 194 -7.07 -12.84 -23.42
N LEU A 195 -8.10 -13.11 -22.62
CA LEU A 195 -8.70 -12.09 -21.74
C LEU A 195 -7.72 -11.60 -20.67
N THR A 196 -6.79 -12.45 -20.23
CA THR A 196 -5.75 -12.05 -19.27
C THR A 196 -4.77 -11.09 -19.93
N VAL A 197 -4.33 -11.36 -21.16
CA VAL A 197 -3.44 -10.48 -21.93
C VAL A 197 -4.11 -9.13 -22.18
N GLU A 198 -5.35 -9.11 -22.68
CA GLU A 198 -6.11 -7.87 -22.91
C GLU A 198 -6.28 -7.06 -21.61
N ALA A 199 -6.55 -7.73 -20.48
CA ALA A 199 -6.64 -7.07 -19.19
C ALA A 199 -5.30 -6.45 -18.75
N ILE A 200 -4.17 -7.11 -19.02
CA ILE A 200 -2.84 -6.56 -18.73
C ILE A 200 -2.57 -5.33 -19.60
N GLU A 201 -2.81 -5.39 -20.91
CA GLU A 201 -2.61 -4.27 -21.84
C GLU A 201 -3.39 -3.03 -21.42
N LEU A 202 -4.67 -3.22 -21.05
CA LEU A 202 -5.50 -2.15 -20.50
C LEU A 202 -4.92 -1.55 -19.22
N ILE A 203 -4.44 -2.38 -18.28
CA ILE A 203 -3.82 -1.90 -17.04
C ILE A 203 -2.50 -1.17 -17.33
N MET A 204 -1.67 -1.70 -18.24
CA MET A 204 -0.40 -1.10 -18.64
C MET A 204 -0.59 0.27 -19.31
N SER A 205 -1.62 0.42 -20.15
CA SER A 205 -1.98 1.71 -20.75
C SER A 205 -2.25 2.78 -19.67
N GLN A 206 -2.97 2.42 -18.61
CA GLN A 206 -3.25 3.32 -17.50
C GLN A 206 -2.00 3.56 -16.64
N PHE A 207 -1.18 2.54 -16.43
CA PHE A 207 0.10 2.68 -15.74
C PHE A 207 1.04 3.64 -16.45
N CYS A 208 1.11 3.59 -17.78
CA CYS A 208 1.91 4.52 -18.58
C CYS A 208 1.46 5.98 -18.33
N LEU A 209 0.15 6.25 -18.35
CA LEU A 209 -0.39 7.58 -18.06
C LEU A 209 -0.03 8.05 -16.64
N VAL A 210 -0.13 7.15 -15.66
CA VAL A 210 0.20 7.47 -14.27
C VAL A 210 1.69 7.72 -14.09
N VAL A 211 2.55 6.89 -14.69
CA VAL A 211 4.02 7.03 -14.65
C VAL A 211 4.45 8.36 -15.24
N VAL A 212 3.99 8.69 -16.46
CA VAL A 212 4.34 9.96 -17.10
C VAL A 212 3.88 11.15 -16.28
N ARG A 213 2.68 11.09 -15.71
CA ARG A 213 2.13 12.20 -14.91
C ARG A 213 2.82 12.36 -13.56
N GLN A 214 3.09 11.28 -12.84
CA GLN A 214 3.61 11.31 -11.47
C GLN A 214 5.13 11.40 -11.43
N LEU A 215 5.81 10.90 -12.45
CA LEU A 215 7.28 10.84 -12.53
C LEU A 215 7.86 11.78 -13.59
N SER A 216 7.07 12.76 -14.08
CA SER A 216 7.50 13.72 -15.11
C SER A 216 8.81 14.42 -14.77
N GLU A 217 9.05 14.73 -13.49
CA GLU A 217 10.29 15.35 -13.01
C GLU A 217 11.51 14.41 -13.09
N HIS A 218 11.29 13.11 -12.99
CA HIS A 218 12.33 12.07 -13.02
C HIS A 218 12.64 11.54 -14.42
N LEU A 219 11.67 11.61 -15.33
CA LEU A 219 11.79 11.13 -16.70
C LEU A 219 12.68 12.08 -17.54
N PRO A 220 13.20 11.63 -18.70
CA PRO A 220 14.04 12.47 -19.56
C PRO A 220 13.37 13.81 -19.89
N GLY A 221 14.07 14.91 -19.59
CA GLY A 221 13.55 16.28 -19.76
C GLY A 221 12.91 16.88 -18.51
N GLY A 222 12.79 16.12 -17.42
CA GLY A 222 12.34 16.59 -16.11
C GLY A 222 13.44 17.32 -15.31
N SER A 223 13.03 18.06 -14.28
CA SER A 223 13.94 18.85 -13.41
C SER A 223 14.95 17.99 -12.65
N LEU A 224 14.63 16.73 -12.39
CA LEU A 224 15.44 15.77 -11.64
C LEU A 224 16.18 14.78 -12.54
N SER A 225 16.03 14.86 -13.87
CA SER A 225 16.67 13.93 -14.81
C SER A 225 18.18 14.17 -14.90
N ASN A 226 18.63 15.42 -14.75
CA ASN A 226 20.04 15.81 -14.80
C ASN A 226 20.62 15.90 -13.38
N ILE A 227 21.12 14.78 -12.89
CA ILE A 227 21.67 14.68 -11.54
C ILE A 227 22.97 15.50 -11.46
N THR A 228 22.96 16.57 -10.68
CA THR A 228 24.18 17.29 -10.31
C THR A 228 24.78 16.64 -9.05
N GLU A 229 26.11 16.58 -8.91
CA GLU A 229 26.77 16.01 -7.71
C GLU A 229 26.23 16.61 -6.40
N LYS A 230 25.92 17.92 -6.41
CA LYS A 230 25.31 18.62 -5.27
C LYS A 230 23.94 18.05 -4.87
N LEU A 231 23.09 17.73 -5.85
CA LEU A 231 21.76 17.16 -5.59
C LEU A 231 21.87 15.73 -5.03
N GLN A 232 22.87 14.98 -5.49
CA GLN A 232 23.13 13.64 -4.97
C GLN A 232 23.55 13.67 -3.49
N GLU A 233 24.36 14.65 -3.10
CA GLU A 233 24.76 14.83 -1.69
C GLU A 233 23.57 15.27 -0.82
N GLU A 234 22.76 16.24 -1.28
CA GLU A 234 21.58 16.73 -0.56
C GLU A 234 20.50 15.65 -0.36
N THR A 235 20.36 14.73 -1.33
CA THR A 235 19.30 13.71 -1.33
C THR A 235 19.72 12.37 -0.76
N ARG A 236 20.98 12.22 -0.34
CA ARG A 236 21.56 10.95 0.13
C ARG A 236 20.75 10.26 1.22
N TYR A 237 20.12 11.03 2.12
CA TYR A 237 19.33 10.51 3.24
C TYR A 237 17.82 10.75 3.07
N ALA A 238 17.38 11.19 1.89
CA ALA A 238 15.98 11.42 1.61
C ALA A 238 15.27 10.07 1.34
N PRO A 239 14.27 9.69 2.15
CA PRO A 239 13.59 8.41 1.99
C PRO A 239 12.75 8.40 0.71
N LYS A 240 12.70 7.23 0.05
CA LYS A 240 11.89 7.00 -1.16
C LYS A 240 10.39 6.90 -0.90
N THR A 241 10.00 6.57 0.33
CA THR A 241 8.61 6.34 0.70
C THR A 241 8.23 7.16 1.93
N ASN A 242 6.94 7.45 2.06
CA ASN A 242 6.37 8.12 3.23
C ASN A 242 6.20 7.18 4.45
N GLN A 243 6.58 5.91 4.34
CA GLN A 243 6.33 4.88 5.36
C GLN A 243 6.98 5.21 6.71
N LEU A 244 8.18 5.82 6.71
CA LEU A 244 8.82 6.29 7.94
C LEU A 244 7.97 7.36 8.63
N GLY A 245 7.46 8.33 7.86
CA GLY A 245 6.59 9.38 8.37
C GLY A 245 5.30 8.81 8.97
N GLU A 246 4.62 7.93 8.24
CA GLU A 246 3.40 7.26 8.72
C GLU A 246 3.66 6.45 9.99
N SER A 247 4.77 5.71 10.04
CA SER A 247 5.17 4.90 11.19
C SER A 247 5.45 5.77 12.43
N VAL A 248 6.13 6.91 12.24
CA VAL A 248 6.40 7.89 13.30
C VAL A 248 5.09 8.46 13.85
N PHE A 249 4.15 8.86 12.99
CA PHE A 249 2.85 9.37 13.42
C PHE A 249 2.00 8.30 14.11
N GLY A 250 1.98 7.08 13.58
CA GLY A 250 1.27 5.96 14.22
C GLY A 250 1.83 5.63 15.60
N THR A 251 3.16 5.64 15.75
CA THR A 251 3.82 5.48 17.06
C THR A 251 3.49 6.64 17.99
N MET A 252 3.46 7.87 17.49
CA MET A 252 3.09 9.05 18.27
C MET A 252 1.65 8.94 18.80
N ASP A 253 0.68 8.62 17.93
CA ASP A 253 -0.73 8.46 18.33
C ASP A 253 -0.88 7.36 19.38
N TYR A 254 -0.23 6.21 19.17
CA TYR A 254 -0.21 5.13 20.16
C TYR A 254 0.35 5.59 21.51
N LEU A 255 1.50 6.29 21.52
CA LEU A 255 2.11 6.77 22.76
C LEU A 255 1.25 7.84 23.44
N MET A 256 0.58 8.71 22.70
CA MET A 256 -0.35 9.71 23.26
C MET A 256 -1.55 9.03 23.94
N ARG A 257 -2.08 7.95 23.36
CA ARG A 257 -3.18 7.18 23.98
C ARG A 257 -2.74 6.41 25.22
N GLN A 258 -1.55 5.81 25.19
CA GLN A 258 -1.00 5.04 26.31
C GLN A 258 -0.48 5.92 27.45
N ARG A 259 0.03 7.11 27.13
CA ARG A 259 0.68 8.03 28.07
C ARG A 259 0.14 9.45 27.89
N PRO A 260 -1.14 9.70 28.20
CA PRO A 260 -1.77 11.01 27.97
C PRO A 260 -1.16 12.14 28.80
N SER A 261 -0.48 11.82 29.91
CA SER A 261 0.23 12.79 30.76
C SER A 261 1.67 13.05 30.32
N ALA A 262 2.21 12.32 29.34
CA ALA A 262 3.56 12.54 28.84
C ALA A 262 3.64 13.87 28.08
N SER A 263 4.72 14.61 28.28
CA SER A 263 4.98 15.84 27.52
C SER A 263 5.36 15.55 26.07
N ASP A 264 5.07 16.48 25.17
CA ASP A 264 5.44 16.39 23.75
C ASP A 264 6.95 16.13 23.56
N VAL A 265 7.79 16.76 24.39
CA VAL A 265 9.24 16.58 24.37
C VAL A 265 9.61 15.15 24.74
N ASN A 266 8.94 14.54 25.72
CA ASN A 266 9.20 13.15 26.10
C ASN A 266 8.76 12.17 25.00
N LEU A 267 7.57 12.40 24.42
CA LEU A 267 7.06 11.61 23.30
C LEU A 267 8.02 11.67 22.10
N ALA A 268 8.39 12.88 21.66
CA ALA A 268 9.35 13.09 20.58
C ALA A 268 10.71 12.43 20.89
N SER A 269 11.22 12.57 22.11
CA SER A 269 12.49 11.95 22.52
C SER A 269 12.43 10.43 22.47
N THR A 270 11.31 9.84 22.89
CA THR A 270 11.08 8.38 22.84
C THR A 270 11.04 7.88 21.39
N ILE A 271 10.37 8.62 20.50
CA ILE A 271 10.30 8.32 19.07
C ILE A 271 11.71 8.39 18.46
N MET A 272 12.43 9.49 18.66
CA MET A 272 13.80 9.65 18.14
C MET A 272 14.72 8.53 18.64
N TYR A 273 14.65 8.19 19.92
CA TYR A 273 15.45 7.09 20.49
C TYR A 273 15.18 5.75 19.80
N ARG A 274 13.92 5.48 19.46
CA ARG A 274 13.49 4.25 18.76
C ARG A 274 13.97 4.22 17.32
N TYR A 275 13.68 5.26 16.53
CA TYR A 275 13.94 5.26 15.09
C TYR A 275 15.40 5.51 14.73
N ASN A 276 16.17 6.21 15.58
CA ASN A 276 17.60 6.41 15.36
C ASN A 276 18.45 5.24 15.89
N HIS A 277 17.82 4.12 16.29
CA HIS A 277 18.50 2.96 16.89
C HIS A 277 19.46 3.33 18.03
N THR A 278 19.14 4.39 18.78
CA THR A 278 20.06 4.97 19.77
C THR A 278 20.41 3.97 20.86
N GLY A 279 19.49 3.06 21.22
CA GLY A 279 19.77 1.98 22.17
C GLY A 279 20.84 1.00 21.68
N SER A 280 20.76 0.57 20.42
CA SER A 280 21.75 -0.31 19.82
C SER A 280 23.12 0.38 19.73
N TRP A 281 23.15 1.63 19.28
CA TRP A 281 24.39 2.43 19.25
C TRP A 281 24.99 2.64 20.65
N LEU A 282 24.17 2.92 21.67
CA LEU A 282 24.65 3.04 23.04
C LEU A 282 25.21 1.72 23.62
N SER A 283 24.84 0.57 23.03
CA SER A 283 25.35 -0.73 23.45
C SER A 283 26.74 -1.04 22.89
N THR A 284 27.15 -0.38 21.81
CA THR A 284 28.49 -0.54 21.22
C THR A 284 29.56 0.31 21.90
N LEU A 285 29.15 1.25 22.76
CA LEU A 285 30.05 2.17 23.47
C LEU A 285 30.55 1.57 24.78
N SER A 286 31.72 2.04 25.22
CA SER A 286 32.26 1.70 26.53
C SER A 286 31.38 2.24 27.67
N SER A 287 31.45 1.60 28.85
CA SER A 287 30.65 1.99 30.03
C SER A 287 30.89 3.45 30.44
N ASP A 288 32.13 3.92 30.32
CA ASP A 288 32.52 5.29 30.67
C ASP A 288 31.97 6.33 29.68
N GLU A 289 32.06 6.06 28.37
CA GLU A 289 31.52 6.95 27.34
C GLU A 289 29.99 7.03 27.41
N LYS A 290 29.33 5.88 27.62
CA LYS A 290 27.89 5.81 27.81
C LYS A 290 27.44 6.64 29.01
N SER A 291 28.16 6.56 30.13
CA SER A 291 27.86 7.33 31.34
C SER A 291 28.05 8.83 31.12
N LYS A 292 29.12 9.24 30.43
CA LYS A 292 29.37 10.65 30.05
C LYS A 292 28.27 11.21 29.15
N LEU A 293 27.83 10.45 28.13
CA LEU A 293 26.76 10.86 27.22
C LEU A 293 25.42 10.97 27.93
N MET A 294 25.07 10.01 28.80
CA MET A 294 23.85 10.06 29.59
C MET A 294 23.82 11.25 30.56
N ALA A 295 24.95 11.55 31.22
CA ALA A 295 25.07 12.72 32.07
C ALA A 295 24.87 14.02 31.27
N THR A 296 25.44 14.10 30.08
CA THR A 296 25.27 15.24 29.16
C THR A 296 23.83 15.39 28.70
N ALA A 297 23.17 14.29 28.32
CA ALA A 297 21.78 14.28 27.91
C ALA A 297 20.85 14.78 29.03
N ARG A 298 21.06 14.32 30.28
CA ARG A 298 20.29 14.78 31.45
C ARG A 298 20.44 16.29 31.69
N LYS A 299 21.66 16.82 31.56
CA LYS A 299 21.91 18.27 31.68
C LYS A 299 21.20 19.06 30.58
N ARG A 300 21.29 18.60 29.33
CA ARG A 300 20.67 19.27 28.18
C ARG A 300 19.15 19.15 28.15
N ALA A 301 18.56 18.10 28.74
CA ALA A 301 17.11 17.90 28.77
C ALA A 301 16.36 19.09 29.39
N ARG A 302 16.89 19.69 30.47
CA ARG A 302 16.27 20.86 31.10
C ARG A 302 16.23 22.06 30.16
N LEU A 303 17.36 22.37 29.53
CA LEU A 303 17.46 23.43 28.52
C LEU A 303 16.45 23.20 27.39
N THR A 304 16.39 21.99 26.83
CA THR A 304 15.45 21.67 25.75
C THR A 304 14.00 21.90 26.16
N ILE A 305 13.61 21.51 27.39
CA ILE A 305 12.25 21.71 27.90
C ILE A 305 11.93 23.21 28.03
N GLU A 306 12.85 24.00 28.57
CA GLU A 306 12.69 25.45 28.72
C GLU A 306 12.53 26.14 27.35
N THR A 307 13.43 25.86 26.41
CA THR A 307 13.36 26.42 25.05
C THR A 307 12.05 26.04 24.35
N PHE A 308 11.57 24.81 24.52
CA PHE A 308 10.30 24.37 23.95
C PHE A 308 9.10 25.08 24.61
N GLY A 309 9.17 25.32 25.92
CA GLY A 309 8.18 26.08 26.68
C GLY A 309 8.06 27.53 26.21
N GLU A 310 9.18 28.20 25.98
CA GLU A 310 9.22 29.56 25.43
C GLU A 310 8.62 29.62 24.03
N ARG A 311 9.05 28.71 23.15
CA ARG A 311 8.53 28.62 21.77
C ARG A 311 7.02 28.39 21.76
N ARG A 312 6.50 27.57 22.68
CA ARG A 312 5.05 27.33 22.82
C ARG A 312 4.29 28.59 23.27
N LYS A 313 4.86 29.41 24.16
CA LYS A 313 4.27 30.71 24.54
C LYS A 313 4.22 31.66 23.35
N GLU A 314 5.29 31.72 22.57
CA GLU A 314 5.36 32.57 21.37
C GLU A 314 4.33 32.15 20.31
N VAL A 315 4.21 30.85 20.03
CA VAL A 315 3.21 30.34 19.09
C VAL A 315 1.79 30.67 19.57
N LYS A 316 1.48 30.49 20.86
CA LYS A 316 0.18 30.88 21.43
C LYS A 316 -0.11 32.37 21.24
N LYS A 317 0.88 33.23 21.46
CA LYS A 317 0.75 34.68 21.24
C LYS A 317 0.41 35.00 19.78
N ARG A 318 1.14 34.41 18.82
CA ARG A 318 0.88 34.57 17.39
C ARG A 318 -0.51 34.08 16.97
N ILE A 319 -0.97 32.96 17.53
CA ILE A 319 -2.33 32.43 17.28
C ILE A 319 -3.38 33.40 17.81
N PHE A 320 -3.18 33.94 19.03
CA PHE A 320 -4.08 34.92 19.63
C PHE A 320 -4.17 36.20 18.80
N GLU A 321 -3.04 36.76 18.38
CA GLU A 321 -2.98 37.94 17.51
C GLU A 321 -3.71 37.72 16.16
N LYS A 322 -3.55 36.53 15.55
CA LYS A 322 -4.28 36.16 14.34
C LYS A 322 -5.79 36.06 14.57
N MET A 323 -6.23 35.52 15.71
CA MET A 323 -7.66 35.45 16.05
C MET A 323 -8.27 36.85 16.26
N MET A 324 -7.54 37.76 16.92
CA MET A 324 -8.00 39.15 17.12
C MET A 324 -8.14 39.90 15.79
N LYS A 325 -7.13 39.84 14.92
CA LYS A 325 -7.21 40.43 13.57
C LYS A 325 -8.36 39.87 12.73
N LYS A 326 -8.70 38.59 12.91
CA LYS A 326 -9.83 37.96 12.22
C LYS A 326 -11.19 38.41 12.77
N LYS A 327 -11.29 38.71 14.08
CA LYS A 327 -12.49 39.31 14.68
C LYS A 327 -12.69 40.76 14.22
N GLU A 328 -11.63 41.55 14.17
CA GLU A 328 -11.67 42.94 13.69
C GLU A 328 -12.11 43.03 12.22
N ARG A 329 -11.56 42.17 11.35
CA ARG A 329 -12.01 42.08 9.94
C ARG A 329 -13.50 41.74 9.80
N LYS A 330 -14.01 40.79 10.58
CA LYS A 330 -15.43 40.42 10.58
C LYS A 330 -16.34 41.46 11.21
N GLY A 331 -15.81 42.30 12.10
CA GLY A 331 -16.53 43.44 12.68
C GLY A 331 -16.69 44.57 11.67
N ASN A 332 -15.64 44.89 10.92
CA ASN A 332 -15.67 45.92 9.87
C ASN A 332 -16.45 45.52 8.60
N GLU A 333 -16.70 44.24 8.37
CA GLU A 333 -17.56 43.76 7.27
C GLU A 333 -19.06 43.73 7.62
N ARG A 334 -19.43 44.01 8.88
CA ARG A 334 -20.82 43.97 9.38
C ARG A 334 -21.38 45.31 9.86
N GLY A 335 -20.56 46.35 9.89
CA GLY A 335 -20.98 47.75 10.04
C GLY A 335 -20.89 48.43 8.69
#